data_AF-A0AAW2IZR6-F1
#
_entry.id   AF-A0AAW2IZR6-F1
#
_cell.length_a   1.000
_cell.length_b   1.000
_cell.length_c   1.000
_cell.angle_alpha   90.00
_cell.angle_beta   90.00
_cell.angle_gamma   90.00
#
_symmetry.space_group_name_H-M   'P 1'
#
loop_
_entity.id
_entity.type
_entity.pdbx_description
1 polymer ?
#
loop_
_entity_poly.entity_id
_entity_poly.type
_entity_poly.pdbx_seq_one_letter_code
_entity_poly.pdbx_strand_id
1 'polypeptide(L)'
;MSVGGLSPSGIAMSDFHDAIADCAIADARYVGSPYAWYSRRLHQRLDRVLISSCWMTVFPKMQVAHVELSQSDHRGLLVEAECTVERKECNKTVFGNVFDNVAAVERGLKEVDEAYDQDPCDSMIVECNRCSAELVRVLAQEETFWRQKAGIRWAKDGERNTRYFHALVQKRRFRGTIFGIQHEGEYLTDPIAIKDSVVSFFQRLLTAELVFPEEMDSEHLEDGFTDEDRRFLCVMSTLEEVREVVFSIDPDSVAGPDGFGAVFFILVGRSFSRMFSAQ
;
A
#
# COMPACT_ATOMS: atom_id res chain seq x y z
N MET A 1 -19.73 -0.22 18.74
CA MET A 1 -20.37 0.22 20.00
C MET A 1 -20.63 1.72 19.86
N SER A 2 -21.83 2.18 20.15
CA SER A 2 -22.23 3.58 20.05
C SER A 2 -23.05 3.96 21.27
N VAL A 3 -22.92 5.20 21.73
CA VAL A 3 -23.79 5.80 22.77
C VAL A 3 -24.44 7.04 22.18
N GLY A 4 -25.77 7.05 22.19
CA GLY A 4 -26.58 8.01 21.45
C GLY A 4 -26.74 7.64 19.98
N GLY A 5 -27.66 8.33 19.28
CA GLY A 5 -27.90 8.15 17.84
C GLY A 5 -28.81 6.96 17.48
N LEU A 6 -29.10 6.82 16.19
CA LEU A 6 -29.82 5.66 15.64
C LEU A 6 -28.92 4.42 15.66
N SER A 7 -29.51 3.24 15.84
CA SER A 7 -28.79 1.98 15.74
C SER A 7 -28.10 1.87 14.36
N PRO A 8 -26.84 1.40 14.31
CA PRO A 8 -26.17 1.15 13.03
C PRO A 8 -27.01 0.20 12.17
N SER A 9 -26.98 0.39 10.84
CA SER A 9 -27.63 -0.53 9.91
C SER A 9 -27.07 -1.94 10.10
N GLY A 10 -27.94 -2.90 10.44
CA GLY A 10 -27.53 -4.29 10.67
C GLY A 10 -26.91 -4.93 9.43
N ILE A 11 -27.36 -4.52 8.24
CA ILE A 11 -26.85 -4.97 6.95
C ILE A 11 -25.41 -4.49 6.76
N ALA A 12 -25.17 -3.17 6.87
CA ALA A 12 -23.84 -2.60 6.72
C ALA A 12 -22.83 -3.14 7.74
N MET A 13 -23.29 -3.46 8.96
CA MET A 13 -22.45 -4.09 9.98
C MET A 13 -22.13 -5.56 9.63
N SER A 14 -23.06 -6.29 9.01
CA SER A 14 -22.82 -7.66 8.53
C SER A 14 -21.78 -7.66 7.41
N ASP A 15 -21.97 -6.80 6.42
CA ASP A 15 -21.10 -6.76 5.24
C ASP A 15 -19.66 -6.34 5.58
N PHE A 16 -19.51 -5.45 6.56
CA PHE A 16 -18.19 -5.10 7.08
C PHE A 16 -17.52 -6.30 7.79
N HIS A 17 -18.28 -7.10 8.54
CA HIS A 17 -17.73 -8.33 9.14
C HIS A 17 -17.36 -9.36 8.06
N ASP A 18 -18.16 -9.50 7.02
CA ASP A 18 -17.88 -10.41 5.91
C ASP A 18 -16.61 -9.99 5.16
N ALA A 19 -16.43 -8.69 4.90
CA ALA A 19 -15.20 -8.18 4.29
C ALA A 19 -13.94 -8.43 5.15
N ILE A 20 -14.06 -8.30 6.48
CA ILE A 20 -12.99 -8.64 7.43
C ILE A 20 -12.65 -10.13 7.35
N ALA A 21 -13.68 -10.98 7.32
CA ALA A 21 -13.52 -12.43 7.23
C ALA A 21 -12.88 -12.86 5.91
N ASP A 22 -13.34 -12.32 4.77
CA ASP A 22 -12.83 -12.61 3.44
C ASP A 22 -11.35 -12.21 3.28
N CYS A 23 -10.95 -11.12 3.92
CA CYS A 23 -9.56 -10.65 3.92
C CYS A 23 -8.68 -11.38 4.94
N ALA A 24 -9.23 -12.30 5.75
CA ALA A 24 -8.53 -12.97 6.85
C ALA A 24 -7.79 -12.01 7.79
N ILE A 25 -8.38 -10.83 8.03
CA ILE A 25 -7.90 -9.82 8.97
C ILE A 25 -8.79 -9.80 10.22
N ALA A 26 -8.28 -9.28 11.32
CA ALA A 26 -9.00 -9.20 12.58
C ALA A 26 -8.87 -7.80 13.20
N ASP A 27 -9.89 -7.37 13.94
CA ASP A 27 -9.86 -6.12 14.71
C ASP A 27 -8.85 -6.24 15.85
N ALA A 28 -7.83 -5.40 15.82
CA ALA A 28 -6.83 -5.31 16.87
C ALA A 28 -7.48 -4.76 18.13
N ARG A 29 -7.34 -5.48 19.24
CA ARG A 29 -7.86 -5.02 20.53
C ARG A 29 -7.18 -3.71 20.92
N TYR A 30 -7.94 -2.84 21.58
CA TYR A 30 -7.47 -1.54 22.03
C TYR A 30 -7.45 -1.44 23.56
N VAL A 31 -6.68 -0.49 24.06
CA VAL A 31 -6.62 -0.07 25.46
C VAL A 31 -6.99 1.41 25.57
N GLY A 32 -7.70 1.76 26.63
CA GLY A 32 -8.19 3.11 26.87
C GLY A 32 -9.67 3.26 26.50
N SER A 33 -10.04 4.45 26.01
CA SER A 33 -11.44 4.80 25.79
C SER A 33 -12.13 3.88 24.77
N PRO A 34 -13.38 3.42 25.01
CA PRO A 34 -14.13 2.60 24.07
C PRO A 34 -14.57 3.32 22.78
N TYR A 35 -14.44 4.65 22.72
CA TYR A 35 -14.86 5.46 21.58
C TYR A 35 -13.64 6.12 20.94
N ALA A 36 -13.61 6.09 19.61
CA ALA A 36 -12.58 6.75 18.80
C ALA A 36 -13.06 8.10 18.25
N TRP A 37 -14.36 8.40 18.34
CA TRP A 37 -14.94 9.64 17.89
C TRP A 37 -16.02 10.16 18.85
N TYR A 38 -16.04 11.47 19.05
CA TYR A 38 -16.88 12.19 20.01
C TYR A 38 -17.53 13.42 19.37
N SER A 39 -18.84 13.38 19.20
CA SER A 39 -19.66 14.57 19.01
C SER A 39 -20.41 14.94 20.29
N ARG A 40 -20.98 16.15 20.32
CA ARG A 40 -21.66 16.74 21.49
C ARG A 40 -22.73 15.84 22.15
N ARG A 41 -23.29 14.88 21.42
CA ARG A 41 -24.34 13.95 21.91
C ARG A 41 -24.16 12.50 21.48
N LEU A 42 -23.07 12.17 20.78
CA LEU A 42 -22.89 10.89 20.13
C LEU A 42 -21.43 10.46 20.24
N HIS A 43 -21.18 9.28 20.81
CA HIS A 43 -19.84 8.70 20.89
C HIS A 43 -19.81 7.36 20.15
N GLN A 44 -18.84 7.20 19.25
CA GLN A 44 -18.74 6.02 18.37
C GLN A 44 -17.32 5.51 18.25
N ARG A 45 -17.17 4.23 17.92
CA ARG A 45 -15.90 3.62 17.51
C ARG A 45 -15.91 3.36 16.01
N LEU A 46 -15.54 4.38 15.26
CA LEU A 46 -15.44 4.36 13.80
C LEU A 46 -14.06 3.89 13.35
N ASP A 47 -13.02 4.44 13.97
CA ASP A 47 -11.63 4.12 13.66
C ASP A 47 -11.21 2.81 14.34
N ARG A 48 -10.61 1.89 13.56
CA ARG A 48 -10.15 0.57 14.00
C ARG A 48 -8.85 0.21 13.30
N VAL A 49 -8.01 -0.55 13.98
CA VAL A 49 -6.80 -1.13 13.38
C VAL A 49 -7.13 -2.58 13.03
N LEU A 50 -7.00 -2.96 11.76
CA LEU A 50 -7.20 -4.35 11.32
C LEU A 50 -5.84 -4.99 11.04
N ILE A 51 -5.62 -6.20 11.55
CA ILE A 51 -4.34 -6.91 11.45
C ILE A 51 -4.52 -8.31 10.91
N SER A 52 -3.55 -8.77 10.11
CA SER A 52 -3.50 -10.15 9.63
C SER A 52 -2.95 -11.10 10.71
N SER A 53 -3.20 -12.40 10.53
CA SER A 53 -2.59 -13.45 11.37
C SER A 53 -1.06 -13.40 11.36
N CYS A 54 -0.45 -13.15 10.20
CA CYS A 54 1.00 -12.98 10.09
C CYS A 54 1.52 -11.81 10.93
N TRP A 55 0.79 -10.69 10.96
CA TRP A 55 1.17 -9.54 11.79
C TRP A 55 1.14 -9.87 13.28
N MET A 56 0.12 -10.60 13.75
CA MET A 56 0.03 -11.06 15.15
C MET A 56 1.21 -11.95 15.54
N THR A 57 1.71 -12.79 14.63
CA THR A 57 2.89 -13.63 14.86
C THR A 57 4.17 -12.81 15.02
N VAL A 58 4.34 -11.75 14.23
CA VAL A 58 5.55 -10.92 14.24
C VAL A 58 5.56 -9.94 15.42
N PHE A 59 4.38 -9.41 15.78
CA PHE A 59 4.19 -8.43 16.84
C PHE A 59 3.22 -8.96 17.92
N PRO A 60 3.58 -10.03 18.65
CA PRO A 60 2.68 -10.66 19.63
C PRO A 60 2.34 -9.74 20.81
N LYS A 61 3.18 -8.72 21.06
CA LYS A 61 2.97 -7.70 22.11
C LYS A 61 2.35 -6.41 21.58
N MET A 62 1.87 -6.39 20.33
CA MET A 62 1.26 -5.19 19.77
C MET A 62 0.07 -4.73 20.62
N GLN A 63 -0.03 -3.43 20.83
CA GLN A 63 -1.15 -2.79 21.48
C GLN A 63 -1.63 -1.59 20.64
N VAL A 64 -2.95 -1.38 20.64
CA VAL A 64 -3.56 -0.16 20.09
C VAL A 64 -4.08 0.66 21.26
N ALA A 65 -3.75 1.95 21.31
CA ALA A 65 -4.25 2.87 22.33
C ALA A 65 -5.02 4.02 21.67
N HIS A 66 -6.14 4.42 22.27
CA HIS A 66 -6.89 5.61 21.86
C HIS A 66 -6.35 6.84 22.61
N VAL A 67 -5.64 7.71 21.89
CA VAL A 67 -4.97 8.89 22.44
C VAL A 67 -5.79 10.15 22.14
N GLU A 68 -5.88 11.06 23.11
CA GLU A 68 -6.54 12.34 22.90
C GLU A 68 -5.67 13.27 22.05
N LEU A 69 -6.27 13.82 20.99
CA LEU A 69 -5.66 14.84 20.15
C LEU A 69 -6.29 16.18 20.52
N SER A 70 -5.44 17.18 20.80
CA SER A 70 -5.92 18.51 21.17
C SER A 70 -6.77 19.09 20.04
N GLN A 71 -7.99 19.52 20.37
CA GLN A 71 -8.94 20.15 19.45
C GLN A 71 -9.50 19.24 18.34
N SER A 72 -9.37 17.91 18.45
CA SER A 72 -10.04 16.97 17.54
C SER A 72 -11.23 16.29 18.21
N ASP A 73 -12.28 16.06 17.43
CA ASP A 73 -13.40 15.18 17.76
C ASP A 73 -13.08 13.70 17.51
N HIS A 74 -11.94 13.40 16.86
CA HIS A 74 -11.34 12.07 16.77
C HIS A 74 -10.28 11.86 17.84
N ARG A 75 -10.14 10.61 18.30
CA ARG A 75 -8.98 10.13 19.06
C ARG A 75 -7.97 9.52 18.08
N GLY A 76 -6.70 9.86 18.28
CA GLY A 76 -5.62 9.21 17.56
C GLY A 76 -5.53 7.72 17.95
N LEU A 77 -5.26 6.86 16.97
CA LEU A 77 -4.92 5.47 17.21
C LEU A 77 -3.41 5.33 17.26
N LEU A 78 -2.84 5.15 18.45
CA LEU A 78 -1.43 4.85 18.62
C LEU A 78 -1.24 3.34 18.57
N VAL A 79 -0.43 2.87 17.62
CA VAL A 79 -0.04 1.47 17.52
C VAL A 79 1.37 1.32 18.06
N GLU A 80 1.48 0.67 19.22
CA GLU A 80 2.75 0.27 19.81
C GLU A 80 3.02 -1.17 19.41
N ALA A 81 4.10 -1.40 18.66
CA ALA A 81 4.47 -2.71 18.18
C ALA A 81 5.97 -2.94 18.40
N GLU A 82 6.29 -3.86 19.31
CA GLU A 82 7.66 -4.35 19.48
C GLU A 82 7.91 -5.49 18.49
N CYS A 83 8.79 -5.24 17.53
CA CYS A 83 9.22 -6.26 16.59
C CYS A 83 10.06 -7.29 17.36
N THR A 84 9.61 -8.53 17.42
CA THR A 84 10.37 -9.62 18.07
C THR A 84 11.53 -10.14 17.22
N VAL A 85 11.63 -9.66 15.99
CA VAL A 85 12.63 -10.06 14.99
C VAL A 85 13.29 -8.80 14.43
N GLU A 86 14.59 -8.78 14.17
CA GLU A 86 15.19 -7.63 13.47
C GLU A 86 14.49 -7.42 12.10
N ARG A 87 14.21 -6.17 11.72
CA ARG A 87 13.43 -5.80 10.51
C ARG A 87 13.92 -6.47 9.22
N LYS A 88 15.23 -6.78 9.14
CA LYS A 88 15.84 -7.51 8.01
C LYS A 88 15.56 -9.01 8.05
N GLU A 89 15.46 -9.58 9.23
CA GLU A 89 15.22 -11.00 9.47
C GLU A 89 13.75 -11.34 9.16
N CYS A 90 12.78 -10.51 9.57
CA CYS A 90 11.35 -10.79 9.32
C CYS A 90 11.00 -10.90 7.82
N ASN A 91 11.55 -10.04 6.97
CA ASN A 91 11.33 -10.16 5.53
C ASN A 91 11.99 -11.42 4.97
N LYS A 92 13.15 -11.80 5.53
CA LYS A 92 13.91 -13.00 5.16
C LYS A 92 13.30 -14.31 5.69
N THR A 93 12.57 -14.29 6.79
CA THR A 93 11.96 -15.48 7.42
C THR A 93 10.51 -15.68 7.02
N VAL A 94 9.75 -14.61 6.74
CA VAL A 94 8.33 -14.71 6.35
C VAL A 94 8.15 -14.83 4.83
N PHE A 95 8.88 -14.03 4.05
CA PHE A 95 8.81 -14.08 2.58
C PHE A 95 10.08 -14.65 1.95
N GLY A 96 11.23 -14.52 2.62
CA GLY A 96 12.51 -14.95 2.09
C GLY A 96 12.95 -14.13 0.89
N ASN A 97 14.05 -14.55 0.29
CA ASN A 97 14.40 -14.11 -1.03
C ASN A 97 13.58 -14.94 -2.03
N VAL A 98 12.67 -14.29 -2.75
CA VAL A 98 11.77 -14.96 -3.71
C VAL A 98 12.56 -15.79 -4.73
N PHE A 99 13.76 -15.35 -5.11
CA PHE A 99 14.65 -16.09 -6.03
C PHE A 99 15.24 -17.35 -5.38
N ASP A 100 15.64 -17.26 -4.12
CA ASP A 100 16.19 -18.41 -3.39
C ASP A 100 15.09 -19.46 -3.14
N ASN A 101 13.84 -19.01 -2.95
CA ASN A 101 12.68 -19.89 -2.81
C ASN A 101 12.40 -20.66 -4.12
N VAL A 102 12.42 -19.99 -5.28
CA VAL A 102 12.25 -20.67 -6.58
C VAL A 102 13.31 -21.75 -6.74
N ALA A 103 14.58 -21.39 -6.54
CA ALA A 103 15.69 -22.32 -6.68
C ALA A 103 15.61 -23.49 -5.67
N ALA A 104 15.08 -23.26 -4.46
CA ALA A 104 14.89 -24.31 -3.46
C ALA A 104 13.80 -25.30 -3.87
N VAL A 105 12.67 -24.81 -4.36
CA VAL A 105 11.55 -25.66 -4.78
C VAL A 105 11.91 -26.43 -6.06
N GLU A 106 12.61 -25.81 -7.02
CA GLU A 106 13.12 -26.50 -8.21
C GLU A 106 14.09 -27.64 -7.87
N ARG A 107 14.98 -27.44 -6.89
CA ARG A 107 15.85 -28.51 -6.40
C ARG A 107 15.05 -29.65 -5.77
N GLY A 108 14.09 -29.33 -4.91
CA GLY A 108 13.24 -30.34 -4.27
C GLY A 108 12.41 -31.13 -5.30
N LEU A 109 11.91 -30.47 -6.35
CA LEU A 109 11.19 -31.16 -7.42
C LEU A 109 12.11 -32.13 -8.18
N LYS A 110 13.35 -31.73 -8.47
CA LYS A 110 14.34 -32.59 -9.12
C LYS A 110 14.69 -33.82 -8.26
N GLU A 111 14.81 -33.66 -6.95
CA GLU A 111 15.05 -34.77 -6.01
C GLU A 111 13.88 -35.75 -5.98
N VAL A 112 12.64 -35.24 -6.02
CA VAL A 112 11.42 -36.06 -6.08
C VAL A 112 11.30 -36.79 -7.42
N ASP A 113 11.61 -36.14 -8.54
CA ASP A 113 11.62 -36.76 -9.86
C ASP A 113 12.69 -37.86 -9.95
N GLU A 114 13.90 -37.63 -9.42
CA GLU A 114 14.97 -38.63 -9.37
C GLU A 114 14.62 -39.83 -8.47
N ALA A 115 13.89 -39.59 -7.38
CA ALA A 115 13.40 -40.65 -6.51
C ALA A 115 12.24 -41.44 -7.16
N TYR A 116 11.37 -40.77 -7.91
CA TYR A 116 10.31 -41.41 -8.68
C TYR A 116 10.86 -42.32 -9.78
N ASP A 117 11.90 -41.88 -10.50
CA ASP A 117 12.56 -42.68 -11.53
C ASP A 117 13.21 -43.95 -10.96
N GLN A 118 13.62 -43.93 -9.69
CA GLN A 118 14.20 -45.08 -9.00
C GLN A 118 13.14 -46.04 -8.44
N ASP A 119 12.06 -45.51 -7.86
CA ASP A 119 10.98 -46.30 -7.27
C ASP A 119 9.61 -45.63 -7.44
N PRO A 120 8.90 -45.89 -8.55
CA PRO A 120 7.59 -45.33 -8.80
C PRO A 120 6.56 -45.87 -7.79
N CYS A 121 6.10 -45.00 -6.89
CA CYS A 121 5.05 -45.32 -5.93
C CYS A 121 4.04 -44.18 -5.76
N ASP A 122 2.83 -44.50 -5.32
CA ASP A 122 1.75 -43.53 -5.12
C ASP A 122 2.14 -42.38 -4.17
N SER A 123 2.97 -42.67 -3.17
CA SER A 123 3.46 -41.64 -2.24
C SER A 123 4.35 -40.59 -2.92
N MET A 124 5.11 -41.01 -3.93
CA MET A 124 5.98 -40.11 -4.69
C MET A 124 5.19 -39.26 -5.70
N ILE A 125 4.09 -39.79 -6.24
CA ILE A 125 3.15 -39.03 -7.08
C ILE A 125 2.50 -37.89 -6.27
N VAL A 126 2.08 -38.18 -5.04
CA VAL A 126 1.53 -37.17 -4.13
C VAL A 126 2.56 -36.08 -3.83
N GLU A 127 3.81 -36.47 -3.60
CA GLU A 127 4.90 -35.55 -3.31
C GLU A 127 5.30 -34.69 -4.52
N CYS A 128 5.34 -35.27 -5.72
CA CYS A 128 5.58 -34.55 -6.97
C CYS A 128 4.49 -33.50 -7.23
N ASN A 129 3.22 -33.85 -6.99
CA ASN A 129 2.10 -32.91 -7.09
C ASN A 129 2.21 -31.78 -6.06
N ARG A 130 2.65 -32.08 -4.84
CA ARG A 130 2.89 -31.09 -3.78
C ARG A 130 3.98 -30.10 -4.17
N CYS A 131 5.14 -30.59 -4.60
CA CYS A 131 6.26 -29.75 -5.05
C CYS A 131 5.90 -28.94 -6.30
N SER A 132 5.14 -29.52 -7.24
CA SER A 132 4.66 -28.81 -8.43
C SER A 132 3.69 -27.68 -8.08
N ALA A 133 2.76 -27.91 -7.17
CA ALA A 133 1.84 -26.87 -6.69
C ALA A 133 2.60 -25.73 -5.98
N GLU A 134 3.60 -26.09 -5.17
CA GLU A 134 4.44 -25.11 -4.48
C GLU A 134 5.29 -24.31 -5.47
N LEU A 135 5.81 -24.94 -6.54
CA LEU A 135 6.57 -24.26 -7.59
C LEU A 135 5.70 -23.21 -8.30
N VAL A 136 4.46 -23.57 -8.65
CA VAL A 136 3.50 -22.62 -9.23
C VAL A 136 3.26 -21.43 -8.30
N ARG A 137 3.10 -21.68 -7.00
CA ARG A 137 2.89 -20.64 -5.99
C ARG A 137 4.07 -19.67 -5.91
N VAL A 138 5.29 -20.18 -5.82
CA VAL A 138 6.50 -19.35 -5.67
C VAL A 138 6.81 -18.60 -6.98
N LEU A 139 6.61 -19.21 -8.15
CA LEU A 139 6.73 -18.53 -9.44
C LEU A 139 5.73 -17.38 -9.61
N ALA A 140 4.48 -17.56 -9.16
CA ALA A 140 3.49 -16.49 -9.17
C ALA A 140 3.90 -15.32 -8.27
N GLN A 141 4.57 -15.61 -7.15
CA GLN A 141 5.11 -14.61 -6.24
C GLN A 141 6.30 -13.85 -6.87
N GLU A 142 7.18 -14.54 -7.59
CA GLU A 142 8.26 -13.92 -8.37
C GLU A 142 7.71 -13.02 -9.49
N GLU A 143 6.69 -13.50 -10.21
CA GLU A 143 6.05 -12.73 -11.27
C GLU A 143 5.41 -11.45 -10.71
N THR A 144 4.71 -11.55 -9.57
CA THR A 144 4.11 -10.40 -8.89
C THR A 144 5.17 -9.40 -8.43
N PHE A 145 6.29 -9.89 -7.89
CA PHE A 145 7.44 -9.06 -7.51
C PHE A 145 7.98 -8.27 -8.71
N TRP A 146 8.19 -8.93 -9.86
CA TRP A 146 8.68 -8.26 -11.05
C TRP A 146 7.66 -7.32 -11.68
N ARG A 147 6.37 -7.66 -11.65
CA ARG A 147 5.29 -6.82 -12.14
C ARG A 147 5.22 -5.50 -11.36
N GLN A 148 5.24 -5.57 -10.04
CA GLN A 148 5.27 -4.40 -9.16
C GLN A 148 6.53 -3.55 -9.40
N LYS A 149 7.71 -4.19 -9.42
CA LYS A 149 9.00 -3.51 -9.57
C LYS A 149 9.18 -2.88 -10.96
N ALA A 150 8.62 -3.48 -11.99
CA ALA A 150 8.64 -2.97 -13.35
C ALA A 150 7.47 -2.00 -13.63
N GLY A 151 6.47 -1.90 -12.74
CA GLY A 151 5.26 -1.07 -12.83
C GLY A 151 4.57 -1.11 -14.18
N ILE A 152 4.35 -2.31 -14.73
CA ILE A 152 3.80 -2.55 -16.07
C ILE A 152 2.28 -2.72 -15.99
N ARG A 153 1.54 -1.91 -16.76
CA ARG A 153 0.06 -1.87 -16.80
C ARG A 153 -0.59 -3.07 -17.52
N TRP A 154 0.02 -3.62 -18.57
CA TRP A 154 -0.46 -4.80 -19.30
C TRP A 154 0.72 -5.72 -19.64
N ALA A 155 0.81 -6.86 -18.97
CA ALA A 155 1.63 -7.97 -19.45
C ALA A 155 0.83 -8.64 -20.57
N LYS A 156 1.09 -8.23 -21.81
CA LYS A 156 0.47 -8.84 -22.99
C LYS A 156 1.06 -10.24 -23.12
N ASP A 157 0.27 -11.23 -22.74
CA ASP A 157 0.40 -12.67 -23.02
C ASP A 157 1.81 -13.26 -23.08
N GLY A 158 2.12 -14.08 -22.07
CA GLY A 158 2.50 -15.45 -22.39
C GLY A 158 3.99 -15.81 -22.52
N GLU A 159 4.94 -15.03 -22.03
CA GLU A 159 6.29 -15.54 -21.80
C GLU A 159 6.85 -15.15 -20.42
N ARG A 160 7.26 -16.18 -19.65
CA ARG A 160 7.99 -16.10 -18.38
C ARG A 160 9.41 -15.53 -18.56
N ASN A 161 9.53 -14.40 -19.24
CA ASN A 161 10.82 -13.79 -19.56
C ASN A 161 11.17 -12.77 -18.48
N THR A 162 11.73 -13.24 -17.36
CA THR A 162 12.42 -12.40 -16.36
C THR A 162 13.38 -11.42 -17.03
N ARG A 163 14.01 -11.81 -18.15
CA ARG A 163 14.88 -10.94 -18.98
C ARG A 163 14.19 -9.68 -19.49
N TYR A 164 12.92 -9.75 -19.90
CA TYR A 164 12.15 -8.59 -20.34
C TYR A 164 11.89 -7.62 -19.17
N PHE A 165 11.45 -8.17 -18.03
CA PHE A 165 11.25 -7.38 -16.81
C PHE A 165 12.57 -6.78 -16.31
N HIS A 166 13.67 -7.53 -16.33
CA HIS A 166 15.00 -7.05 -16.01
C HIS A 166 15.44 -5.90 -16.93
N ALA A 167 15.24 -6.02 -18.24
CA ALA A 167 15.55 -4.96 -19.19
C ALA A 167 14.71 -3.69 -18.94
N LEU A 168 13.42 -3.83 -18.60
CA LEU A 168 12.56 -2.71 -18.27
C LEU A 168 12.89 -2.06 -16.93
N VAL A 169 13.19 -2.86 -15.90
CA VAL A 169 13.64 -2.35 -14.59
C VAL A 169 14.98 -1.64 -14.74
N GLN A 170 15.91 -2.18 -15.52
CA GLN A 170 17.18 -1.50 -15.85
C GLN A 170 16.94 -0.19 -16.62
N LYS A 171 16.03 -0.18 -17.60
CA LYS A 171 15.67 1.03 -18.35
C LYS A 171 15.02 2.09 -17.45
N ARG A 172 14.18 1.70 -16.49
CA ARG A 172 13.58 2.62 -15.51
C ARG A 172 14.62 3.15 -14.52
N ARG A 173 15.49 2.29 -14.00
CA ARG A 173 16.63 2.70 -13.16
C ARG A 173 17.51 3.69 -13.90
N PHE A 174 17.90 3.38 -15.13
CA PHE A 174 18.66 4.28 -15.99
C PHE A 174 17.96 5.63 -16.19
N ARG A 175 16.64 5.65 -16.47
CA ARG A 175 15.88 6.90 -16.61
C ARG A 175 15.72 7.70 -15.31
N GLY A 176 15.68 7.03 -14.16
CA GLY A 176 15.59 7.67 -12.85
C GLY A 176 16.95 8.05 -12.24
N THR A 177 18.05 7.55 -12.82
CA THR A 177 19.40 7.92 -12.41
C THR A 177 19.74 9.30 -12.93
N ILE A 178 20.06 10.20 -12.01
CA ILE A 178 20.63 11.50 -12.34
C ILE A 178 22.12 11.28 -12.59
N PHE A 179 22.52 11.26 -13.86
CA PHE A 179 23.93 11.05 -14.28
C PHE A 179 24.81 12.27 -14.06
N GLY A 180 24.20 13.44 -13.98
CA GLY A 180 24.88 14.67 -13.67
C GLY A 180 23.92 15.84 -13.53
N ILE A 181 24.33 16.83 -12.76
CA ILE A 181 23.60 18.08 -12.57
C ILE A 181 24.53 19.25 -12.83
N GLN A 182 23.99 20.33 -13.37
CA GLN A 182 24.72 21.58 -13.46
C GLN A 182 24.46 22.40 -12.19
N HIS A 183 25.51 22.76 -11.47
CA HIS A 183 25.45 23.55 -10.25
C HIS A 183 26.42 24.73 -10.37
N GLU A 184 25.90 25.96 -10.29
CA GLU A 184 26.70 27.20 -10.33
C GLU A 184 27.67 27.32 -11.51
N GLY A 185 27.30 26.74 -12.66
CA GLY A 185 28.10 26.76 -13.89
C GLY A 185 28.99 25.53 -14.09
N GLU A 186 29.21 24.70 -13.06
CA GLU A 186 29.97 23.46 -13.14
C GLU A 186 29.07 22.24 -13.30
N TYR A 187 29.55 21.23 -14.07
CA TYR A 187 28.80 19.99 -14.31
C TYR A 187 29.30 18.88 -13.39
N LEU A 188 28.48 18.50 -12.41
CA LEU A 188 28.79 17.47 -11.43
C LEU A 188 28.33 16.10 -11.96
N THR A 189 29.22 15.11 -11.93
CA THR A 189 28.94 13.71 -12.33
C THR A 189 29.18 12.71 -11.21
N ASP A 190 29.84 13.12 -10.13
CA ASP A 190 30.07 12.28 -8.96
C ASP A 190 28.77 12.13 -8.14
N PRO A 191 28.29 10.89 -7.87
CA PRO A 191 27.03 10.67 -7.16
C PRO A 191 26.96 11.28 -5.75
N ILE A 192 28.10 11.38 -5.06
CA ILE A 192 28.16 11.98 -3.71
C ILE A 192 28.00 13.50 -3.83
N ALA A 193 28.77 14.13 -4.72
CA ALA A 193 28.65 15.56 -5.00
C ALA A 193 27.25 15.97 -5.50
N ILE A 194 26.61 15.16 -6.36
CA ILE A 194 25.23 15.37 -6.83
C ILE A 194 24.27 15.37 -5.64
N LYS A 195 24.37 14.36 -4.76
CA LYS A 195 23.52 14.23 -3.58
C LYS A 195 23.67 15.44 -2.65
N ASP A 196 24.90 15.82 -2.33
CA ASP A 196 25.17 16.91 -1.38
C ASP A 196 24.72 18.26 -1.94
N SER A 197 24.91 18.50 -3.24
CA SER A 197 24.41 19.69 -3.93
C SER A 197 22.88 19.79 -3.92
N VAL A 198 22.18 18.68 -4.22
CA VAL A 198 20.71 18.63 -4.19
C VAL A 198 20.17 18.85 -2.77
N VAL A 199 20.77 18.20 -1.77
CA VAL A 199 20.38 18.38 -0.36
C VAL A 199 20.58 19.82 0.08
N SER A 200 21.74 20.41 -0.21
CA SER A 200 22.03 21.81 0.14
C SER A 200 21.08 22.79 -0.56
N PHE A 201 20.75 22.56 -1.83
CA PHE A 201 19.78 23.37 -2.57
C PHE A 201 18.40 23.34 -1.92
N PHE A 202 17.83 22.16 -1.69
CA PHE A 202 16.49 22.04 -1.12
C PHE A 202 16.44 22.44 0.35
N GLN A 203 17.50 22.22 1.13
CA GLN A 203 17.61 22.79 2.47
C GLN A 203 17.49 24.30 2.41
N ARG A 204 18.31 24.97 1.60
CA ARG A 204 18.20 26.43 1.43
C ARG A 204 16.82 26.88 0.95
N LEU A 205 16.22 26.17 -0.02
CA LEU A 205 14.90 26.50 -0.55
C LEU A 205 13.79 26.38 0.50
N LEU A 206 13.83 25.32 1.32
CA LEU A 206 12.78 24.99 2.28
C LEU A 206 12.99 25.64 3.65
N THR A 207 14.22 26.05 3.98
CA THR A 207 14.54 26.82 5.20
C THR A 207 14.75 28.30 4.93
N ALA A 208 14.65 28.75 3.67
CA ALA A 208 14.57 30.16 3.39
C ALA A 208 13.35 30.71 4.11
N GLU A 209 13.55 31.75 4.92
CA GLU A 209 12.44 32.58 5.38
C GLU A 209 11.77 33.12 4.13
N LEU A 210 10.60 32.55 3.79
CA LEU A 210 9.73 33.12 2.79
C LEU A 210 9.30 34.48 3.35
N VAL A 211 10.00 35.53 2.94
CA VAL A 211 9.50 36.89 3.05
C VAL A 211 8.33 36.92 2.08
N PHE A 212 7.14 36.61 2.59
CA PHE A 212 5.91 36.93 1.90
C PHE A 212 5.96 38.44 1.68
N PRO A 213 5.88 38.93 0.43
CA PRO A 213 5.61 40.34 0.21
C PRO A 213 4.38 40.68 1.05
N GLU A 214 4.45 41.71 1.91
CA GLU A 214 3.31 42.14 2.75
C GLU A 214 2.06 42.44 1.92
N GLU A 215 2.24 42.67 0.62
CA GLU A 215 1.19 42.82 -0.37
C GLU A 215 1.46 41.82 -1.50
N MET A 216 0.72 40.71 -1.47
CA MET A 216 0.51 39.92 -2.68
C MET A 216 -0.29 40.83 -3.61
N ASP A 217 0.39 41.43 -4.58
CA ASP A 217 -0.17 42.45 -5.46
C ASP A 217 -1.28 41.84 -6.32
N SER A 218 -2.51 41.86 -5.79
CA SER A 218 -3.70 41.24 -6.39
C SER A 218 -4.07 41.88 -7.73
N GLU A 219 -3.44 43.00 -8.08
CA GLU A 219 -3.64 43.73 -9.33
C GLU A 219 -3.11 42.98 -10.58
N HIS A 220 -2.24 41.96 -10.40
CA HIS A 220 -1.62 41.22 -11.52
C HIS A 220 -2.07 39.76 -11.66
N LEU A 221 -3.02 39.31 -10.84
CA LEU A 221 -3.77 38.09 -11.14
C LEU A 221 -4.76 38.46 -12.24
N GLU A 222 -4.32 38.36 -13.51
CA GLU A 222 -5.28 38.26 -14.60
C GLU A 222 -6.28 37.17 -14.22
N ASP A 223 -7.55 37.56 -14.17
CA ASP A 223 -8.65 36.75 -13.70
C ASP A 223 -8.96 35.67 -14.74
N GLY A 224 -8.03 34.72 -14.88
CA GLY A 224 -8.01 33.68 -15.90
C GLY A 224 -9.03 32.57 -15.66
N PHE A 225 -9.84 32.70 -14.61
CA PHE A 225 -10.96 31.81 -14.34
C PHE A 225 -12.24 32.46 -14.85
N THR A 226 -12.88 31.79 -15.79
CA THR A 226 -14.24 32.16 -16.20
C THR A 226 -15.20 32.01 -15.02
N ASP A 227 -16.35 32.67 -15.08
CA ASP A 227 -17.43 32.46 -14.09
C ASP A 227 -17.86 30.99 -14.01
N GLU A 228 -17.66 30.23 -15.09
CA GLU A 228 -17.93 28.80 -15.16
C GLU A 228 -16.90 27.99 -14.36
N ASP A 229 -15.61 28.32 -14.46
CA ASP A 229 -14.55 27.68 -13.67
C ASP A 229 -14.72 27.92 -12.17
N ARG A 230 -15.11 29.15 -11.79
CA ARG A 230 -15.40 29.48 -10.38
C ARG A 230 -16.59 28.70 -9.84
N ARG A 231 -17.63 28.52 -10.64
CA ARG A 231 -18.78 27.69 -10.25
C ARG A 231 -18.35 26.23 -10.13
N PHE A 232 -17.60 25.71 -11.09
CA PHE A 232 -17.09 24.35 -11.07
C PHE A 232 -16.26 24.06 -9.80
N LEU A 233 -15.31 24.93 -9.45
CA LEU A 233 -14.46 24.77 -8.26
C LEU A 233 -15.22 24.91 -6.93
N CYS A 234 -16.39 25.54 -6.91
CA CYS A 234 -17.24 25.68 -5.72
C CYS A 234 -18.33 24.60 -5.61
N VAL A 235 -18.49 23.73 -6.61
CA VAL A 235 -19.46 22.64 -6.55
C VAL A 235 -18.92 21.54 -5.65
N MET A 236 -19.75 21.09 -4.70
CA MET A 236 -19.47 19.89 -3.91
C MET A 236 -19.52 18.67 -4.83
N SER A 237 -18.44 17.90 -4.86
CA SER A 237 -18.37 16.65 -5.61
C SER A 237 -19.47 15.68 -5.16
N THR A 238 -20.07 14.97 -6.12
CA THR A 238 -21.12 13.98 -5.83
C THR A 238 -20.53 12.64 -5.39
N LEU A 239 -21.30 11.82 -4.66
CA LEU A 239 -20.86 10.49 -4.25
C LEU A 239 -20.59 9.59 -5.47
N GLU A 240 -21.37 9.73 -6.53
CA GLU A 240 -21.20 9.02 -7.80
C GLU A 240 -19.89 9.40 -8.49
N GLU A 241 -19.54 10.68 -8.52
CA GLU A 241 -18.28 11.17 -9.07
C GLU A 241 -17.08 10.66 -8.26
N VAL A 242 -17.15 10.75 -6.93
CA VAL A 242 -16.11 10.20 -6.03
C VAL A 242 -15.96 8.70 -6.26
N ARG A 243 -17.07 7.97 -6.42
CA ARG A 243 -17.08 6.53 -6.68
C ARG A 243 -16.43 6.19 -8.03
N GLU A 244 -16.76 6.91 -9.09
CA GLU A 244 -16.18 6.71 -10.42
C GLU A 244 -14.68 7.00 -10.42
N VAL A 245 -14.26 8.08 -9.76
CA VAL A 245 -12.85 8.41 -9.59
C VAL A 245 -12.13 7.30 -8.81
N VAL A 246 -12.64 6.89 -7.65
CA VAL A 246 -12.02 5.84 -6.81
C VAL A 246 -11.88 4.50 -7.55
N PHE A 247 -12.86 4.12 -8.38
CA PHE A 247 -12.78 2.87 -9.15
C PHE A 247 -12.00 2.95 -10.46
N SER A 248 -11.75 4.16 -10.96
CA SER A 248 -10.87 4.38 -12.10
C SER A 248 -9.41 4.57 -11.68
N ILE A 249 -9.12 4.66 -10.37
CA ILE A 249 -7.74 4.68 -9.87
C ILE A 249 -7.02 3.39 -10.31
N ASP A 250 -5.80 3.55 -10.79
CA ASP A 250 -4.93 2.42 -11.12
C ASP A 250 -4.63 1.61 -9.84
N PRO A 251 -4.96 0.31 -9.76
CA PRO A 251 -4.78 -0.50 -8.56
C PRO A 251 -3.32 -0.51 -8.05
N ASP A 252 -2.34 -0.40 -8.95
CA ASP A 252 -0.91 -0.39 -8.61
C ASP A 252 -0.40 1.00 -8.22
N SER A 253 -1.26 2.03 -8.23
CA SER A 253 -0.91 3.37 -7.73
C SER A 253 -0.92 3.41 -6.20
N VAL A 254 -0.08 4.28 -5.63
CA VAL A 254 0.06 4.45 -4.19
C VAL A 254 -0.07 5.93 -3.88
N ALA A 255 -0.87 6.28 -2.87
CA ALA A 255 -1.15 7.68 -2.50
C ALA A 255 0.07 8.43 -1.92
N GLY A 256 1.21 7.76 -1.76
CA GLY A 256 2.47 8.29 -1.25
C GLY A 256 3.42 7.16 -0.87
N PRO A 257 4.68 7.45 -0.47
CA PRO A 257 5.64 6.43 -0.07
C PRO A 257 5.18 5.54 1.10
N ASP A 258 4.27 6.04 1.94
CA ASP A 258 3.66 5.32 3.08
C ASP A 258 2.12 5.18 2.96
N GLY A 259 1.54 5.46 1.78
CA GLY A 259 0.10 5.39 1.56
C GLY A 259 -0.40 3.97 1.29
N PHE A 260 -1.67 3.69 1.57
CA PHE A 260 -2.31 2.46 1.09
C PHE A 260 -2.32 2.43 -0.46
N GLY A 261 -2.06 1.26 -1.05
CA GLY A 261 -2.19 1.07 -2.49
C GLY A 261 -3.64 1.20 -2.94
N ALA A 262 -3.88 1.68 -4.15
CA ALA A 262 -5.21 1.89 -4.70
C ALA A 262 -6.07 0.63 -4.74
N VAL A 263 -5.47 -0.56 -4.86
CA VAL A 263 -6.15 -1.85 -4.64
C VAL A 263 -6.97 -1.84 -3.35
N PHE A 264 -6.46 -1.28 -2.26
CA PHE A 264 -7.18 -1.21 -0.99
C PHE A 264 -8.48 -0.41 -1.13
N PHE A 265 -8.40 0.81 -1.67
CA PHE A 265 -9.56 1.68 -1.85
C PHE A 265 -10.57 1.12 -2.86
N ILE A 266 -10.09 0.46 -3.92
CA ILE A 266 -10.93 -0.19 -4.94
C ILE A 266 -11.63 -1.43 -4.37
N LEU A 267 -10.94 -2.28 -3.62
CA LEU A 267 -11.53 -3.48 -3.02
C LEU A 267 -12.55 -3.12 -1.95
N VAL A 268 -12.17 -2.23 -1.03
CA VAL A 268 -13.09 -1.71 0.00
C VAL A 268 -14.30 -1.06 -0.68
N GLY A 269 -14.07 -0.16 -1.63
CA GLY A 269 -15.15 0.51 -2.37
C GLY A 269 -16.06 -0.48 -3.11
N ARG A 270 -15.53 -1.52 -3.77
CA ARG A 270 -16.34 -2.50 -4.53
C ARG A 270 -17.24 -3.32 -3.61
N SER A 271 -16.76 -3.67 -2.42
CA SER A 271 -17.57 -4.32 -1.39
C SER A 271 -18.69 -3.40 -0.91
N PHE A 272 -18.41 -2.10 -0.70
CA PHE A 272 -19.44 -1.10 -0.39
C PHE A 272 -20.42 -0.84 -1.56
N SER A 273 -19.97 -0.95 -2.81
CA SER A 273 -20.82 -0.72 -3.99
C SER A 273 -21.80 -1.84 -4.28
N ARG A 274 -21.42 -3.10 -4.02
CA ARG A 274 -22.34 -4.25 -4.08
C ARG A 274 -23.46 -4.15 -3.04
N MET A 275 -23.21 -3.43 -1.94
CA MET A 275 -24.16 -3.12 -0.87
C MET A 275 -25.33 -2.23 -1.31
N PHE A 276 -25.11 -1.32 -2.28
CA PHE A 276 -26.13 -0.36 -2.74
C PHE A 276 -26.84 -0.76 -4.04
N SER A 277 -26.36 -1.78 -4.75
CA SER A 277 -27.01 -2.31 -5.96
C SER A 277 -27.97 -3.47 -5.69
N ALA A 278 -28.15 -3.87 -4.42
CA ALA A 278 -29.05 -4.93 -3.99
C ALA A 278 -30.35 -4.41 -3.32
N GLN A 279 -30.72 -3.14 -3.55
CA GLN A 279 -32.05 -2.60 -3.26
C GLN A 279 -32.83 -2.35 -4.54
#